data_AF-A0A9P9YGA6-F1
#
_entry.id   AF-A0A9P9YGA6-F1
#
_cell.length_a   1.000
_cell.length_b   1.000
_cell.length_c   1.000
_cell.angle_alpha   90.00
_cell.angle_beta   90.00
_cell.angle_gamma   90.00
#
_symmetry.space_group_name_H-M   'P 1'
#
loop_
_entity.id
_entity.type
_entity.pdbx_description
1 polymer ?
#
loop_
_entity_poly.entity_id
_entity_poly.type
_entity_poly.pdbx_seq_one_letter_code
_entity_poly.pdbx_strand_id
1 'polypeptide(L)' 'MKVTVCFGDVRILVPCGSGELLVSDLVKEATRRYIKAAGKVGDLSYIIPLISIMIISINLL' A
#
# COMPACT_ATOMS: atom_id res chain seq x y z
N MET A 1 -13.74 -2.95 8.43
CA MET A 1 -12.90 -3.93 7.69
C MET A 1 -11.44 -3.51 7.71
N LYS A 2 -10.49 -4.46 7.70
CA LYS A 2 -9.04 -4.20 7.63
C LYS A 2 -8.39 -5.18 6.65
N VAL A 3 -7.40 -4.72 5.91
CA VAL A 3 -6.62 -5.54 4.97
C VAL A 3 -5.14 -5.38 5.26
N THR A 4 -4.38 -6.40 4.91
CA THR A 4 -2.91 -6.38 5.02
C THR A 4 -2.33 -6.23 3.63
N VAL A 5 -1.47 -5.24 3.45
CA VAL A 5 -0.75 -5.00 2.20
C VAL A 5 0.71 -5.37 2.42
N CYS A 6 1.29 -6.14 1.49
CA CYS A 6 2.68 -6.58 1.57
C CYS A 6 3.56 -5.72 0.65
N PHE A 7 4.62 -5.15 1.22
CA PHE A 7 5.66 -4.38 0.55
C PHE A 7 6.97 -5.16 0.66
N GLY A 8 7.15 -6.16 -0.21
CA GLY A 8 8.19 -7.18 -0.01
C GLY A 8 7.99 -7.86 1.35
N ASP A 9 9.00 -7.79 2.22
CA ASP A 9 8.96 -8.38 3.56
C ASP A 9 8.19 -7.54 4.60
N VAL A 10 7.83 -6.30 4.27
CA VAL A 10 7.14 -5.39 5.19
C VAL A 10 5.63 -5.53 5.01
N ARG A 11 4.94 -5.94 6.07
CA ARG A 11 3.48 -6.06 6.09
C ARG A 11 2.85 -4.84 6.75
N ILE A 12 1.94 -4.19 6.05
CA ILE A 12 1.26 -2.97 6.49
C ILE A 12 -0.23 -3.24 6.62
N LEU A 13 -0.76 -3.01 7.82
CA LEU A 13 -2.19 -3.08 8.07
C LEU A 13 -2.86 -1.76 7.65
N VAL A 14 -3.85 -1.85 6.78
CA VAL A 14 -4.63 -0.70 6.32
C VAL A 14 -6.09 -0.86 6.77
N PRO A 15 -6.61 0.06 7.60
CA PRO A 15 -8.02 0.10 7.93
C PRO A 15 -8.81 0.66 6.74
N CYS A 16 -9.83 -0.06 6.28
CA CYS A 16 -10.66 0.32 5.12
C CYS A 16 -12.06 0.83 5.49
N GLY A 17 -12.30 1.10 6.77
CA GLY A 17 -13.62 1.55 7.23
C GLY A 17 -14.72 0.56 6.85
N SER A 18 -15.71 1.05 6.08
CA SER A 18 -16.88 0.31 5.58
C SER A 18 -16.56 -0.69 4.46
N GLY A 19 -15.36 -0.66 3.88
CA GLY A 19 -14.98 -1.56 2.78
C GLY A 19 -15.26 -1.01 1.38
N GLU A 20 -15.82 0.20 1.25
CA GLU A 20 -16.03 0.87 -0.05
C GLU A 20 -14.82 1.71 -0.50
N LEU A 21 -13.66 1.49 0.10
CA LEU A 21 -12.43 2.20 -0.24
C LEU A 21 -11.95 1.73 -1.62
N LEU A 22 -11.83 2.67 -2.57
CA LEU A 22 -11.25 2.39 -3.88
C LEU A 22 -9.84 1.83 -3.73
N VAL A 23 -9.45 0.92 -4.64
CA VAL A 23 -8.11 0.32 -4.63
C VAL A 23 -7.02 1.39 -4.73
N SER A 24 -7.25 2.46 -5.49
CA SER A 24 -6.34 3.61 -5.59
C SER A 24 -6.12 4.29 -4.24
N ASP A 25 -7.17 4.46 -3.44
CA ASP A 25 -7.09 5.11 -2.14
C ASP A 25 -6.54 4.17 -1.07
N LEU A 26 -6.84 2.87 -1.16
CA LEU A 26 -6.19 1.83 -0.38
C LEU A 26 -4.66 1.88 -0.56
N VAL A 27 -4.20 2.01 -1.80
CA VAL A 27 -2.77 2.01 -2.11
C VAL A 27 -2.10 3.29 -1.62
N LYS A 28 -2.74 4.45 -1.76
CA LYS A 28 -2.24 5.70 -1.15
C LYS A 28 -2.08 5.56 0.36
N GLU A 29 -3.10 5.02 1.02
CA GLU A 29 -3.09 4.83 2.48
C GLU A 29 -2.08 3.77 2.94
N ALA A 30 -1.88 2.70 2.17
CA ALA A 30 -0.85 1.69 2.39
C ALA A 30 0.56 2.28 2.22
N THR A 31 0.76 3.03 1.14
CA THR A 31 2.03 3.72 0.81
C THR A 31 2.44 4.69 1.91
N ARG A 32 1.51 5.55 2.33
CA ARG A 32 1.76 6.53 3.39
C ARG A 32 2.21 5.86 4.69
N ARG A 33 1.58 4.73 5.05
CA ARG A 33 1.96 3.94 6.22
C ARG A 33 3.28 3.23 6.05
N TYR A 34 3.55 2.64 4.88
CA TYR A 34 4.82 2.00 4.58
C TYR A 34 6.00 2.98 4.70
N ILE A 35 5.90 4.16 4.07
CA ILE A 35 6.95 5.20 4.13
C ILE A 35 7.23 5.59 5.58
N LYS A 36 6.17 5.78 6.38
CA LYS A 36 6.29 6.14 7.79
C LYS A 36 6.89 5.01 8.64
N ALA A 37 6.45 3.76 8.43
CA ALA A 37 6.92 2.60 9.19
C ALA A 37 8.36 2.22 8.83
N ALA A 38 8.76 2.39 7.58
CA ALA A 38 10.09 2.09 7.08
C ALA A 38 11.10 3.25 7.27
N GLY A 39 10.68 4.40 7.80
CA GLY A 39 11.54 5.56 7.99
C GLY A 39 12.01 6.25 6.69
N LYS A 40 11.30 6.02 5.58
CA LYS A 40 11.70 6.37 4.21
C LYS A 40 11.18 7.75 3.75
N VAL A 41 11.05 8.69 4.68
CA VAL A 41 10.44 10.01 4.41
C VAL A 41 11.38 10.84 3.53
N GLY A 42 11.07 11.00 2.25
CA GLY A 42 11.81 11.85 1.29
C GLY A 42 12.34 11.13 0.05
N ASP A 43 12.27 9.80 0.00
CA ASP A 43 12.72 9.01 -1.14
C ASP A 43 11.56 8.73 -2.12
N LEU A 44 11.57 9.40 -3.27
CA LEU A 44 10.62 9.20 -4.38
C LEU A 44 10.89 7.91 -5.18
N SER A 45 12.03 7.26 -4.95
CA SER A 45 12.48 6.02 -5.58
C SER A 45 11.56 4.83 -5.32
N TYR A 46 10.68 4.90 -4.31
CA TYR A 46 9.71 3.85 -3.99
C TYR A 46 8.36 4.00 -4.71
N ILE A 47 8.09 5.12 -5.40
CA ILE A 47 6.81 5.36 -6.09
C ILE A 47 6.65 4.45 -7.31
N ILE A 48 7.73 4.20 -8.04
CA ILE A 48 7.75 3.35 -9.24
C ILE A 48 7.46 1.86 -8.90
N PRO A 49 8.15 1.21 -7.94
CA PRO A 49 7.84 -0.18 -7.57
C PRO A 49 6.44 -0.34 -6.95
N LEU A 50 5.90 0.72 -6.35
CA LEU A 50 4.54 0.76 -5.81
C LEU A 50 3.46 0.60 -6.88
N ILE A 51 3.65 1.22 -8.05
CA ILE A 51 2.75 1.05 -9.21
C ILE A 51 2.80 -0.41 -9.70
N SER A 52 3.97 -1.04 -9.67
CA SER A 52 4.16 -2.43 -10.10
C SER A 52 3.50 -3.44 -9.14
N ILE A 53 3.65 -3.24 -7.82
CA ILE A 53 2.96 -4.03 -6.78
C ILE A 53 1.43 -3.89 -6.88
N MET A 54 0.95 -2.71 -7.28
CA MET A 54 -0.47 -2.42 -7.48
C MET A 54 -1.09 -3.25 -8.60
N ILE A 55 -0.44 -3.32 -9.77
CA ILE A 55 -0.94 -4.08 -10.94
C ILE A 55 -1.00 -5.58 -10.63
N ILE A 56 0.01 -6.10 -9.92
CA ILE A 56 0.08 -7.52 -9.55
C ILE A 56 -1.04 -7.88 -8.56
N SER A 57 -1.32 -7.02 -7.57
CA SER A 57 -2.35 -7.31 -6.56
C SER A 57 -3.79 -7.18 -7.09
N ILE A 58 -4.03 -6.38 -8.15
CA ILE A 58 -5.34 -6.25 -8.80
C ILE A 58 -5.63 -7.44 -9.73
N ASN A 59 -4.62 -8.01 -10.39
CA ASN A 59 -4.79 -9.20 -11.25
C ASN A 59 -4.85 -10.53 -10.48
N LEU A 60 -4.55 -10.51 -9.18
CA LEU A 60 -4.53 -11.70 -8.33
C LEU A 60 -5.80 -11.86 -7.46
N LEU A 61 -6.79 -10.98 -7.64
CA LEU A 61 -8.10 -10.99 -6.97
C LEU A 61 -9.21 -11.10 -8.02
#